data_AF-A0A7Z2YD99-F1
#
_entry.id   AF-A0A7Z2YD99-F1
#
_cell.length_a   1.000
_cell.length_b   1.000
_cell.length_c   1.000
_cell.angle_alpha   90.00
_cell.angle_beta   90.00
_cell.angle_gamma   90.00
#
_symmetry.space_group_name_H-M   'P 1'
#
loop_
_entity.id
_entity.type
_entity.pdbx_description
1 polymer ?
#
loop_
_entity_poly.entity_id
_entity_poly.type
_entity_poly.pdbx_seq_one_letter_code
_entity_poly.pdbx_strand_id
1 'polypeptide(L)'
;MVKHGITVDLSHNSGKTISDILDYMETHHKNVPMIVSHSPVASTYGCEPYETIEQTAERMDKLGLKKGDDHYRLAGCYRLIDAPDAKRIAENSGGISVTFAEWMMDGVWPEDITPKQAAEMIDGAVQEVGIDHVGIASDDMQTVAGVVGFAQKHANLYADNGYMLDAFDRGATGCGEMSKIMAPVVDELRKMGYSDEDMAKVFSDNLMRVYEQTWK
;
A
#
# COMPACT_ATOMS: atom_id res chain seq x y z
N MET A 1 7.31 11.73 -18.30
CA MET A 1 7.61 12.05 -16.89
C MET A 1 9.11 12.21 -16.70
N VAL A 2 9.93 11.15 -16.90
CA VAL A 2 11.40 11.17 -16.77
C VAL A 2 12.10 12.34 -17.47
N LYS A 3 11.75 12.65 -18.72
CA LYS A 3 12.35 13.79 -19.47
C LYS A 3 12.30 15.11 -18.68
N HIS A 4 11.20 15.34 -17.96
CA HIS A 4 10.87 16.58 -17.26
C HIS A 4 11.13 16.51 -15.76
N GLY A 5 11.82 15.46 -15.28
CA GLY A 5 12.13 15.30 -13.86
C GLY A 5 10.90 15.05 -12.97
N ILE A 6 9.84 14.45 -13.53
CA ILE A 6 8.65 14.07 -12.76
C ILE A 6 8.82 12.61 -12.32
N THR A 7 8.80 12.36 -11.01
CA THR A 7 8.84 11.02 -10.41
C THR A 7 7.62 10.21 -10.85
N VAL A 8 7.85 8.94 -11.21
CA VAL A 8 6.77 8.02 -11.61
C VAL A 8 6.24 7.31 -10.36
N ASP A 9 4.95 7.47 -10.09
CA ASP A 9 4.23 6.81 -9.01
C ASP A 9 3.32 5.70 -9.55
N LEU A 10 3.42 4.53 -8.93
CA LEU A 10 2.74 3.31 -9.35
C LEU A 10 1.48 3.03 -8.52
N SER A 11 1.23 3.77 -7.45
CA SER A 11 0.01 3.67 -6.64
C SER A 11 -1.26 3.79 -7.50
N HIS A 12 -2.31 3.01 -7.18
CA HIS A 12 -3.59 2.89 -7.91
C HIS A 12 -3.55 2.23 -9.30
N ASN A 13 -2.38 1.92 -9.85
CA ASN A 13 -2.33 1.21 -11.13
C ASN A 13 -2.70 -0.27 -10.94
N SER A 14 -3.30 -0.86 -11.97
CA SER A 14 -3.49 -2.32 -12.00
C SER A 14 -2.14 -3.04 -12.08
N GLY A 15 -2.06 -4.29 -11.62
CA GLY A 15 -0.83 -5.09 -11.71
C GLY A 15 -0.27 -5.13 -13.14
N LYS A 16 -1.12 -5.32 -14.16
CA LYS A 16 -0.68 -5.25 -15.57
C LYS A 16 -0.03 -3.91 -15.92
N THR A 17 -0.66 -2.81 -15.52
CA THR A 17 -0.14 -1.47 -15.80
C THR A 17 1.18 -1.22 -15.08
N ILE A 18 1.31 -1.70 -13.83
CA ILE A 18 2.56 -1.66 -13.06
C ILE A 18 3.66 -2.40 -13.81
N SER A 19 3.44 -3.66 -14.18
CA SER A 19 4.44 -4.46 -14.90
C SER A 19 4.84 -3.83 -16.23
N ASP A 20 3.89 -3.32 -17.02
CA ASP A 20 4.18 -2.64 -18.30
C ASP A 20 5.03 -1.37 -18.08
N ILE A 21 4.81 -0.61 -17.00
CA ILE A 21 5.61 0.57 -16.65
C ILE A 21 7.01 0.15 -16.20
N LEU A 22 7.14 -0.88 -15.37
CA LEU A 22 8.43 -1.39 -14.91
C LEU A 22 9.28 -1.86 -16.09
N ASP A 23 8.72 -2.67 -16.99
CA ASP A 23 9.40 -3.14 -18.21
C ASP A 23 9.91 -1.96 -19.05
N TYR A 24 9.08 -0.94 -19.22
CA TYR A 24 9.44 0.26 -19.97
C TYR A 24 10.58 1.03 -19.29
N MET A 25 10.51 1.23 -17.98
CA MET A 25 11.49 1.98 -17.20
C MET A 25 12.84 1.25 -17.15
N GLU A 26 12.85 -0.06 -16.92
CA GLU A 26 14.04 -0.90 -16.92
C GLU A 26 14.73 -0.95 -18.30
N THR A 27 13.95 -0.83 -19.37
CA THR A 27 14.47 -0.82 -20.75
C THR A 27 15.00 0.55 -21.16
N HIS A 28 14.25 1.61 -20.89
CA HIS A 28 14.49 2.94 -21.47
C HIS A 28 15.08 3.96 -20.49
N HIS A 29 14.96 3.72 -19.19
CA HIS A 29 15.28 4.67 -18.12
C HIS A 29 15.98 3.98 -16.94
N LYS A 30 16.98 3.14 -17.24
CA LYS A 30 17.77 2.44 -16.22
C LYS A 30 18.26 3.40 -15.13
N ASN A 31 18.12 2.96 -13.89
CA ASN A 31 18.51 3.69 -12.67
C ASN A 31 17.73 4.99 -12.44
N VAL A 32 16.61 5.22 -13.14
CA VAL A 32 15.66 6.28 -12.76
C VAL A 32 14.63 5.67 -11.81
N PRO A 33 14.61 6.05 -10.53
CA PRO A 33 13.73 5.41 -9.56
C PRO A 33 12.25 5.71 -9.80
N MET A 34 11.43 4.73 -9.43
CA MET A 34 9.98 4.81 -9.35
C MET A 34 9.55 4.69 -7.89
N ILE A 35 8.34 5.14 -7.57
CA ILE A 35 7.79 4.97 -6.23
C ILE A 35 6.45 4.27 -6.27
N VAL A 36 6.12 3.65 -5.16
CA VAL A 36 4.74 3.46 -4.72
C VAL A 36 4.54 4.46 -3.59
N SER A 37 3.84 5.55 -3.87
CA SER A 37 3.68 6.65 -2.91
C SER A 37 2.79 6.32 -1.71
N HIS A 38 1.87 5.36 -1.81
CA HIS A 38 1.01 4.93 -0.69
C HIS A 38 0.41 3.55 -0.98
N SER A 39 1.10 2.50 -0.55
CA SER A 39 0.59 1.14 -0.58
C SER A 39 1.38 0.23 0.37
N PRO A 40 0.72 -0.64 1.15
CA PRO A 40 1.41 -1.75 1.81
C PRO A 40 1.83 -2.81 0.78
N VAL A 41 2.73 -3.71 1.20
CA VAL A 41 3.15 -4.87 0.40
C VAL A 41 2.28 -6.07 0.74
N ALA A 42 1.74 -6.76 -0.27
CA ALA A 42 0.80 -7.87 -0.11
C ALA A 42 1.35 -9.05 0.71
N SER A 43 2.66 -9.33 0.60
CA SER A 43 3.32 -10.39 1.36
C SER A 43 3.26 -10.18 2.88
N THR A 44 3.12 -8.93 3.33
CA THR A 44 2.91 -8.58 4.76
C THR A 44 1.70 -9.32 5.36
N TYR A 45 0.65 -9.52 4.55
CA TYR A 45 -0.59 -10.16 4.96
C TYR A 45 -0.76 -11.58 4.41
N GLY A 46 0.25 -12.12 3.71
CA GLY A 46 0.19 -13.45 3.10
C GLY A 46 -0.93 -13.59 2.06
N CYS A 47 -1.31 -12.48 1.41
CA CYS A 47 -2.40 -12.42 0.44
C CYS A 47 -1.87 -12.21 -0.98
N GLU A 48 -2.71 -12.54 -1.96
CA GLU A 48 -2.43 -12.31 -3.38
C GLU A 48 -3.15 -11.02 -3.83
N PRO A 49 -2.43 -9.99 -4.29
CA PRO A 49 -3.02 -8.66 -4.53
C PRO A 49 -3.90 -8.57 -5.77
N TYR A 50 -3.99 -9.64 -6.57
CA TYR A 50 -4.73 -9.63 -7.81
C TYR A 50 -5.63 -10.87 -7.90
N GLU A 51 -6.91 -10.69 -7.60
CA GLU A 51 -7.94 -11.66 -7.93
C GLU A 51 -8.86 -11.10 -9.01
N THR A 52 -9.04 -11.84 -10.11
CA THR A 52 -10.15 -11.57 -11.03
C THR A 52 -11.49 -11.87 -10.34
N ILE A 53 -12.58 -11.44 -10.97
CA ILE A 53 -13.94 -11.81 -10.52
C ILE A 53 -14.10 -13.34 -10.49
N GLU A 54 -13.53 -14.05 -11.47
CA GLU A 54 -13.53 -15.50 -11.52
C GLU A 54 -12.71 -16.13 -10.39
N GLN A 55 -11.49 -15.64 -10.15
CA GLN A 55 -10.64 -16.13 -9.04
C GLN A 55 -11.27 -15.87 -7.68
N THR A 56 -11.90 -14.70 -7.52
CA THR A 56 -12.69 -14.35 -6.34
C THR A 56 -13.83 -15.35 -6.17
N ALA A 57 -14.58 -15.66 -7.24
CA ALA A 57 -15.66 -16.65 -7.19
C ALA A 57 -15.16 -18.07 -6.84
N GLU A 58 -14.03 -18.50 -7.41
CA GLU A 58 -13.39 -19.78 -7.09
C GLU A 58 -12.93 -19.86 -5.63
N ARG A 59 -12.29 -18.81 -5.12
CA ARG A 59 -11.89 -18.73 -3.70
C ARG A 59 -13.11 -18.79 -2.80
N MET A 60 -14.15 -18.04 -3.12
CA MET A 60 -15.39 -18.03 -2.34
C MET A 60 -16.08 -19.40 -2.32
N ASP A 61 -16.09 -20.11 -3.45
CA ASP A 61 -16.59 -21.50 -3.51
C ASP A 61 -15.74 -22.45 -2.65
N LYS A 62 -14.41 -22.35 -2.76
CA LYS A 62 -13.46 -23.14 -1.95
C LYS A 62 -13.61 -22.90 -0.45
N LEU A 63 -13.91 -21.66 -0.04
CA LEU A 63 -14.14 -21.28 1.35
C LEU A 63 -15.59 -21.51 1.81
N GLY A 64 -16.48 -21.95 0.92
CA GLY A 64 -17.89 -22.19 1.22
C GLY A 64 -18.70 -20.92 1.50
N LEU A 65 -18.21 -19.75 1.06
CA LEU A 65 -18.84 -18.44 1.28
C LEU A 65 -20.02 -18.25 0.34
N LYS A 66 -21.17 -17.86 0.89
CA LYS A 66 -22.44 -17.66 0.19
C LYS A 66 -22.89 -16.21 0.25
N LYS A 67 -23.74 -15.81 -0.70
CA LYS A 67 -24.30 -14.46 -0.74
C LYS A 67 -25.03 -14.15 0.56
N GLY A 68 -24.54 -13.15 1.29
CA GLY A 68 -25.03 -12.78 2.62
C GLY A 68 -24.08 -13.15 3.76
N ASP A 69 -23.06 -13.96 3.49
CA ASP A 69 -21.95 -14.17 4.42
C ASP A 69 -21.05 -12.95 4.43
N ASP A 70 -20.53 -12.59 5.61
CA ASP A 70 -19.75 -11.39 5.84
C ASP A 70 -18.57 -11.24 4.87
N HIS A 71 -17.91 -12.31 4.45
CA HIS A 71 -16.72 -12.23 3.59
C HIS A 71 -17.02 -12.51 2.11
N TYR A 72 -18.30 -12.51 1.72
CA TYR A 72 -18.71 -12.79 0.35
C TYR A 72 -18.35 -11.62 -0.59
N ARG A 73 -17.30 -11.82 -1.42
CA ARG A 73 -16.77 -10.92 -2.49
C ARG A 73 -15.64 -9.97 -2.11
N LEU A 74 -15.07 -10.07 -0.92
CA LEU A 74 -13.92 -9.25 -0.56
C LEU A 74 -12.69 -9.66 -1.37
N ALA A 75 -12.27 -8.85 -2.34
CA ALA A 75 -10.98 -9.01 -3.00
C ALA A 75 -9.88 -8.53 -2.06
N GLY A 76 -9.37 -9.47 -1.28
CA GLY A 76 -8.27 -9.19 -0.38
C GLY A 76 -7.08 -8.64 -1.16
N CYS A 77 -6.47 -7.58 -0.65
CA CYS A 77 -5.22 -7.02 -1.14
C CYS A 77 -5.22 -6.39 -2.54
N TYR A 78 -6.40 -6.13 -3.14
CA TYR A 78 -6.52 -5.55 -4.48
C TYR A 78 -5.73 -4.24 -4.68
N ARG A 79 -5.46 -3.52 -3.58
CA ARG A 79 -4.77 -2.23 -3.59
C ARG A 79 -3.28 -2.32 -3.24
N LEU A 80 -2.81 -3.45 -2.72
CA LEU A 80 -1.44 -3.63 -2.23
C LEU A 80 -0.49 -3.92 -3.40
N ILE A 81 0.77 -3.49 -3.26
CA ILE A 81 1.80 -3.84 -4.25
C ILE A 81 2.22 -5.30 -4.04
N ASP A 82 2.39 -6.06 -5.13
CA ASP A 82 2.91 -7.42 -5.04
C ASP A 82 4.41 -7.43 -4.67
N ALA A 83 4.87 -8.53 -4.07
CA ALA A 83 6.27 -8.68 -3.68
C ALA A 83 7.24 -8.64 -4.88
N PRO A 84 6.98 -9.33 -6.02
CA PRO A 84 7.85 -9.27 -7.20
C PRO A 84 8.07 -7.85 -7.76
N ASP A 85 7.02 -7.06 -7.98
CA ASP A 85 7.08 -5.70 -8.48
C ASP A 85 7.67 -4.75 -7.43
N ALA A 86 7.36 -4.93 -6.14
CA ALA A 86 8.01 -4.17 -5.06
C ALA A 86 9.54 -4.34 -5.08
N LYS A 87 10.03 -5.57 -5.29
CA LYS A 87 11.46 -5.87 -5.44
C LYS A 87 12.06 -5.21 -6.69
N ARG A 88 11.38 -5.26 -7.83
CA ARG A 88 11.83 -4.59 -9.05
C ARG A 88 11.94 -3.07 -8.87
N ILE A 89 11.01 -2.46 -8.14
CA ILE A 89 11.06 -1.03 -7.79
C ILE A 89 12.33 -0.74 -6.96
N ALA A 90 12.60 -1.56 -5.93
CA ALA A 90 13.78 -1.43 -5.08
C ALA A 90 15.10 -1.62 -5.86
N GLU A 91 15.18 -2.63 -6.73
CA GLU A 91 16.33 -2.89 -7.62
C GLU A 91 16.64 -1.70 -8.54
N ASN A 92 15.62 -0.91 -8.89
CA ASN A 92 15.76 0.34 -9.65
C ASN A 92 15.96 1.58 -8.76
N SER A 93 16.44 1.41 -7.52
CA SER A 93 16.68 2.48 -6.53
C SER A 93 15.41 3.21 -6.04
N GLY A 94 14.23 2.67 -6.36
CA GLY A 94 12.93 3.20 -5.99
C GLY A 94 12.57 3.02 -4.51
N GLY A 95 11.32 3.29 -4.17
CA GLY A 95 10.83 3.13 -2.80
C GLY A 95 9.34 2.86 -2.69
N ILE A 96 8.97 2.16 -1.63
CA ILE A 96 7.59 1.80 -1.26
C ILE A 96 7.22 2.56 0.01
N SER A 97 6.35 3.56 -0.13
CA SER A 97 5.82 4.31 1.00
C SER A 97 4.54 3.66 1.50
N VAL A 98 4.59 3.17 2.74
CA VAL A 98 3.51 2.41 3.37
C VAL A 98 2.44 3.36 3.88
N THR A 99 1.18 3.05 3.60
CA THR A 99 0.01 3.78 4.10
C THR A 99 -0.64 3.11 5.28
N PHE A 100 -1.34 3.93 6.06
CA PHE A 100 -2.04 3.59 7.30
C PHE A 100 -3.55 3.73 7.15
N ALA A 101 -4.04 3.88 5.91
CA ALA A 101 -5.44 3.75 5.55
C ALA A 101 -6.00 2.38 5.97
N GLU A 102 -6.99 2.37 6.87
CA GLU A 102 -7.52 1.12 7.45
C GLU A 102 -8.16 0.19 6.42
N TRP A 103 -8.80 0.73 5.38
CA TRP A 103 -9.33 -0.08 4.28
C TRP A 103 -8.22 -0.61 3.36
N MET A 104 -6.94 -0.34 3.63
CA MET A 104 -5.80 -1.02 2.98
C MET A 104 -5.13 -2.05 3.91
N MET A 105 -5.65 -2.23 5.13
CA MET A 105 -5.23 -3.29 6.06
C MET A 105 -6.07 -4.53 5.83
N ASP A 106 -5.66 -5.32 4.85
CA ASP A 106 -6.52 -6.40 4.38
C ASP A 106 -6.70 -7.56 5.36
N GLY A 107 -7.94 -8.04 5.49
CA GLY A 107 -8.32 -9.14 6.37
C GLY A 107 -8.31 -8.80 7.87
N VAL A 108 -7.92 -7.58 8.26
CA VAL A 108 -7.88 -7.12 9.66
C VAL A 108 -8.34 -5.66 9.69
N TRP A 109 -9.65 -5.44 9.77
CA TRP A 109 -10.21 -4.12 10.01
C TRP A 109 -10.45 -3.95 11.51
N PRO A 110 -9.50 -3.35 12.25
CA PRO A 110 -9.82 -2.92 13.60
C PRO A 110 -10.81 -1.76 13.53
N GLU A 111 -11.52 -1.50 14.63
CA GLU A 111 -12.25 -0.23 14.79
C GLU A 111 -11.31 0.99 14.71
N ASP A 112 -10.00 0.76 14.92
CA ASP A 112 -8.96 1.78 14.88
C ASP A 112 -7.56 1.15 14.66
N ILE A 113 -6.77 1.71 13.74
CA ILE A 113 -5.39 1.28 13.53
C ILE A 113 -4.52 1.54 14.76
N THR A 114 -3.85 0.50 15.25
CA THR A 114 -2.89 0.63 16.34
C THR A 114 -1.50 1.03 15.83
N PRO A 115 -0.69 1.74 16.63
CA PRO A 115 0.70 2.02 16.29
C PRO A 115 1.54 0.76 15.99
N LYS A 116 1.24 -0.35 16.66
CA LYS A 116 1.91 -1.64 16.40
C LYS A 116 1.63 -2.15 15.00
N GLN A 117 0.37 -2.08 14.55
CA GLN A 117 0.00 -2.52 13.20
C GLN A 117 0.62 -1.62 12.13
N ALA A 118 0.67 -0.30 12.36
CA ALA A 118 1.40 0.60 11.47
C ALA A 118 2.90 0.26 11.38
N ALA A 119 3.54 -0.05 12.52
CA ALA A 119 4.92 -0.53 12.54
C ALA A 119 5.10 -1.89 11.85
N GLU A 120 4.16 -2.82 11.99
CA GLU A 120 4.18 -4.13 11.32
C GLU A 120 4.06 -3.99 9.78
N MET A 121 3.30 -3.01 9.30
CA MET A 121 3.25 -2.72 7.86
C MET A 121 4.57 -2.16 7.31
N ILE A 122 5.22 -1.28 8.08
CA ILE A 122 6.57 -0.79 7.74
C ILE A 122 7.55 -1.97 7.74
N ASP A 123 7.54 -2.78 8.81
CA ASP A 123 8.44 -3.93 8.93
C ASP A 123 8.24 -4.94 7.80
N GLY A 124 6.99 -5.26 7.45
CA GLY A 124 6.68 -6.14 6.32
C GLY A 124 7.28 -5.64 4.99
N ALA A 125 7.19 -4.33 4.72
CA ALA A 125 7.84 -3.74 3.56
C ALA A 125 9.38 -3.83 3.67
N VAL A 126 9.96 -3.58 4.84
CA VAL A 126 11.41 -3.66 5.06
C VAL A 126 11.93 -5.09 4.86
N GLN A 127 11.20 -6.10 5.32
CA GLN A 127 11.57 -7.50 5.11
C GLN A 127 11.54 -7.88 3.62
N GLU A 128 10.65 -7.26 2.82
CA GLU A 128 10.53 -7.56 1.39
C GLU A 128 11.57 -6.84 0.53
N VAL A 129 11.76 -5.53 0.74
CA VAL A 129 12.55 -4.66 -0.16
C VAL A 129 13.79 -4.03 0.47
N GLY A 130 13.99 -4.20 1.78
CA GLY A 130 15.12 -3.63 2.52
C GLY A 130 14.90 -2.19 3.00
N ILE A 131 15.60 -1.83 4.07
CA ILE A 131 15.41 -0.56 4.80
C ILE A 131 15.66 0.69 3.94
N ASP A 132 16.51 0.59 2.92
CA ASP A 132 16.82 1.71 2.02
C ASP A 132 15.69 1.97 1.01
N HIS A 133 14.62 1.17 0.97
CA HIS A 133 13.56 1.27 -0.03
C HIS A 133 12.17 1.45 0.57
N VAL A 134 12.07 1.77 1.85
CA VAL A 134 10.79 1.95 2.55
C VAL A 134 10.60 3.39 2.98
N GLY A 135 9.39 3.91 2.80
CA GLY A 135 8.94 5.21 3.27
C GLY A 135 7.62 5.12 4.03
N ILE A 136 7.12 6.26 4.50
CA ILE A 136 5.79 6.38 5.10
C ILE A 136 4.95 7.38 4.29
N ALA A 137 3.69 7.03 4.08
CA ALA A 137 2.68 7.94 3.54
C ALA A 137 1.33 7.59 4.15
N SER A 138 0.98 8.24 5.26
CA SER A 138 -0.21 7.90 6.06
C SER A 138 -1.52 7.81 5.27
N ASP A 139 -1.62 8.54 4.15
CA ASP A 139 -2.86 8.79 3.40
C ASP A 139 -3.90 9.51 4.29
N ASP A 140 -3.41 10.52 5.04
CA ASP A 140 -4.20 11.33 5.97
C ASP A 140 -5.22 12.21 5.25
N MET A 141 -6.43 11.71 5.19
CA MET A 141 -7.59 12.39 4.61
C MET A 141 -8.34 13.26 5.62
N GLN A 142 -7.95 13.27 6.90
CA GLN A 142 -8.64 13.88 8.05
C GLN A 142 -10.04 13.34 8.35
N THR A 143 -10.78 12.90 7.31
CA THR A 143 -12.07 12.23 7.39
C THR A 143 -12.31 11.40 6.12
N VAL A 144 -12.94 10.24 6.26
CA VAL A 144 -13.31 9.38 5.12
C VAL A 144 -14.63 9.78 4.47
N ALA A 145 -15.40 10.73 5.02
CA ALA A 145 -16.78 11.01 4.58
C ALA A 145 -16.88 11.39 3.09
N GLY A 146 -15.92 12.15 2.58
CA GLY A 146 -15.85 12.50 1.15
C GLY A 146 -15.55 11.30 0.27
N VAL A 147 -14.63 10.43 0.69
CA VAL A 147 -14.24 9.21 -0.03
C VAL A 147 -15.38 8.20 -0.04
N VAL A 148 -16.02 7.94 1.11
CA VAL A 148 -17.19 7.08 1.20
C VAL A 148 -18.30 7.59 0.27
N GLY A 149 -18.60 8.89 0.32
CA GLY A 149 -19.64 9.48 -0.53
C GLY A 149 -19.32 9.41 -2.03
N PHE A 150 -18.04 9.47 -2.42
CA PHE A 150 -17.61 9.27 -3.80
C PHE A 150 -17.69 7.80 -4.20
N ALA A 151 -17.15 6.89 -3.38
CA ALA A 151 -17.14 5.45 -3.63
C ALA A 151 -18.56 4.88 -3.75
N GLN A 152 -19.51 5.32 -2.91
CA GLN A 152 -20.91 4.92 -3.00
C GLN A 152 -21.56 5.33 -4.33
N LYS A 153 -21.25 6.53 -4.85
CA LYS A 153 -21.80 7.03 -6.11
C LYS A 153 -21.14 6.43 -7.35
N HIS A 154 -19.90 5.96 -7.19
CA HIS A 154 -19.04 5.54 -8.29
C HIS A 154 -18.45 4.14 -8.06
N ALA A 155 -19.17 3.25 -7.38
CA ALA A 155 -18.69 1.92 -7.01
C ALA A 155 -18.21 1.12 -8.23
N ASN A 156 -18.80 1.35 -9.40
CA ASN A 156 -18.41 0.72 -10.66
C ASN A 156 -17.04 1.18 -11.21
N LEU A 157 -16.46 2.25 -10.67
CA LEU A 157 -15.09 2.69 -11.01
C LEU A 157 -14.03 1.97 -10.17
N TYR A 158 -14.44 1.32 -9.07
CA TYR A 158 -13.56 0.55 -8.21
C TYR A 158 -13.58 -0.91 -8.64
N ALA A 159 -12.42 -1.42 -9.05
CA ALA A 159 -12.22 -2.83 -9.39
C ALA A 159 -11.85 -3.63 -8.12
N ASP A 160 -12.60 -3.42 -7.04
CA ASP A 160 -12.32 -3.94 -5.69
C ASP A 160 -13.38 -4.96 -5.21
N ASN A 161 -14.32 -5.31 -6.07
CA ASN A 161 -15.45 -6.20 -5.77
C ASN A 161 -16.33 -5.73 -4.59
N GLY A 162 -16.36 -4.42 -4.32
CA GLY A 162 -17.11 -3.81 -3.21
C GLY A 162 -16.37 -3.83 -1.88
N TYR A 163 -15.11 -4.26 -1.88
CA TYR A 163 -14.25 -4.35 -0.70
C TYR A 163 -14.18 -3.04 0.08
N MET A 164 -13.90 -1.92 -0.59
CA MET A 164 -13.68 -0.64 0.08
C MET A 164 -14.95 -0.21 0.84
N LEU A 165 -16.13 -0.38 0.24
CA LEU A 165 -17.39 -0.04 0.86
C LEU A 165 -17.73 -0.95 2.04
N ASP A 166 -17.46 -2.26 1.94
CA ASP A 166 -17.65 -3.20 3.05
C ASP A 166 -16.72 -2.88 4.24
N ALA A 167 -15.45 -2.53 3.96
CA ALA A 167 -14.52 -2.09 5.00
C ALA A 167 -15.05 -0.84 5.73
N PHE A 168 -15.56 0.16 5.00
CA PHE A 168 -16.16 1.35 5.59
C PHE A 168 -17.43 1.04 6.40
N ASP A 169 -18.31 0.16 5.90
CA ASP A 169 -19.52 -0.26 6.62
C ASP A 169 -19.21 -0.99 7.94
N ARG A 170 -18.01 -1.58 8.04
CA ARG A 170 -17.48 -2.20 9.27
C ARG A 170 -16.69 -1.27 10.18
N GLY A 171 -16.54 -0.01 9.79
CA GLY A 171 -15.93 1.01 10.64
C GLY A 171 -14.46 1.31 10.34
N ALA A 172 -13.91 0.90 9.19
CA ALA A 172 -12.57 1.29 8.71
C ALA A 172 -12.49 2.79 8.37
N THR A 173 -12.68 3.63 9.37
CA THR A 173 -12.90 5.07 9.27
C THR A 173 -11.68 5.89 9.70
N GLY A 174 -10.66 5.24 10.27
CA GLY A 174 -9.38 5.86 10.54
C GLY A 174 -8.68 6.24 9.24
N CYS A 175 -8.19 7.46 9.19
CA CYS A 175 -7.44 7.98 8.04
C CYS A 175 -5.95 8.04 8.32
N GLY A 176 -5.44 7.18 9.20
CA GLY A 176 -4.00 7.12 9.50
C GLY A 176 -3.46 8.46 10.03
N GLU A 177 -4.23 9.21 10.82
CA GLU A 177 -3.91 10.59 11.18
C GLU A 177 -2.50 10.70 11.76
N MET A 178 -1.62 11.45 11.11
CA MET A 178 -0.20 11.47 11.51
C MET A 178 -0.02 11.93 12.95
N SER A 179 -0.86 12.88 13.41
CA SER A 179 -0.85 13.37 14.79
C SER A 179 -1.15 12.31 15.84
N LYS A 180 -1.82 11.22 15.45
CA LYS A 180 -2.24 10.13 16.35
C LYS A 180 -1.21 9.02 16.42
N ILE A 181 -0.69 8.59 15.26
CA ILE A 181 0.05 7.33 15.17
C ILE A 181 1.55 7.52 15.03
N MET A 182 2.05 8.68 14.59
CA MET A 182 3.47 8.78 14.19
C MET A 182 4.46 8.62 15.36
N ALA A 183 4.24 9.32 16.47
CA ALA A 183 5.09 9.21 17.65
C ALA A 183 5.06 7.80 18.28
N PRO A 184 3.90 7.17 18.52
CA PRO A 184 3.90 5.81 19.07
C PRO A 184 4.37 4.74 18.07
N VAL A 185 4.27 4.96 16.74
CA VAL A 185 4.86 4.06 15.74
C VAL A 185 6.39 4.01 15.87
N VAL A 186 7.03 5.15 16.12
CA VAL A 186 8.48 5.21 16.43
C VAL A 186 8.84 4.32 17.63
N ASP A 187 8.03 4.36 18.69
CA ASP A 187 8.26 3.52 19.86
C ASP A 187 8.08 2.02 19.56
N GLU A 188 7.13 1.65 18.71
CA GLU A 188 6.94 0.26 18.26
C GLU A 188 8.10 -0.21 17.36
N LEU A 189 8.55 0.61 16.40
CA LEU A 189 9.71 0.28 15.56
C LEU A 189 10.98 0.10 16.41
N ARG A 190 11.19 0.93 17.44
CA ARG A 190 12.30 0.75 18.39
C ARG A 190 12.22 -0.59 19.13
N LYS A 191 11.02 -1.02 19.54
CA LYS A 191 10.82 -2.34 20.15
C LYS A 191 11.10 -3.49 19.17
N MET A 192 10.86 -3.26 17.87
CA MET A 192 11.19 -4.20 16.79
C MET A 192 12.68 -4.21 16.44
N GLY A 193 13.49 -3.28 16.97
CA GLY A 193 14.95 -3.25 16.82
C GLY A 193 15.47 -2.24 15.79
N TYR A 194 14.61 -1.37 15.27
CA TYR A 194 15.01 -0.30 14.36
C TYR A 194 15.83 0.77 15.09
N SER A 195 16.96 1.17 14.49
CA SER A 195 17.81 2.23 15.00
C SER A 195 17.29 3.63 14.64
N ASP A 196 17.83 4.68 15.26
CA ASP A 196 17.54 6.06 14.86
C ASP A 196 17.97 6.34 13.40
N GLU A 197 19.00 5.63 12.88
CA GLU A 197 19.41 5.72 11.48
C GLU A 197 18.38 5.08 10.55
N ASP A 198 17.85 3.92 10.90
CA ASP A 198 16.78 3.27 10.12
C ASP A 198 15.51 4.12 10.10
N MET A 199 15.18 4.77 11.22
CA MET A 199 14.04 5.69 11.30
C MET A 199 14.25 6.93 10.41
N ALA A 200 15.45 7.50 10.36
CA ALA A 200 15.74 8.62 9.45
C ALA A 200 15.49 8.23 7.98
N LYS A 201 15.90 7.01 7.60
CA LYS A 201 15.64 6.45 6.25
C LYS A 201 14.16 6.35 5.93
N VAL A 202 13.40 5.70 6.81
CA VAL A 202 11.96 5.44 6.63
C VAL A 202 11.15 6.74 6.63
N PHE A 203 11.51 7.72 7.45
CA PHE A 203 10.73 8.94 7.61
C PHE A 203 11.08 10.04 6.60
N SER A 204 12.26 10.01 6.00
CA SER A 204 12.63 11.03 5.00
C SER A 204 13.69 10.61 3.99
N ASP A 205 14.80 10.01 4.43
CA ASP A 205 16.01 10.02 3.61
C ASP A 205 15.86 9.19 2.33
N ASN A 206 15.10 8.10 2.40
CA ASN A 206 14.81 7.28 1.22
C ASN A 206 13.99 8.05 0.17
N LEU A 207 12.95 8.78 0.60
CA LEU A 207 12.11 9.55 -0.32
C LEU A 207 12.89 10.74 -0.90
N MET A 208 13.67 11.43 -0.07
CA MET A 208 14.54 12.52 -0.50
C MET A 208 15.58 12.05 -1.52
N ARG A 209 16.19 10.89 -1.31
CA ARG A 209 17.10 10.26 -2.29
C ARG A 209 16.42 10.03 -3.62
N VAL A 210 15.18 9.50 -3.63
CA VAL A 210 14.43 9.28 -4.87
C VAL A 210 14.14 10.59 -5.60
N TYR A 211 13.75 11.65 -4.87
CA TYR A 211 13.53 12.97 -5.46
C TYR A 211 14.82 13.59 -5.99
N GLU A 212 15.95 13.47 -5.29
CA GLU A 212 17.25 13.93 -5.78
C GLU A 212 17.66 13.23 -7.10
N GLN A 213 17.32 11.95 -7.26
CA GLN A 213 17.63 11.19 -8.47
C GLN A 213 16.63 11.43 -9.62
N THR A 214 15.41 11.86 -9.33
CA THR A 214 14.36 12.04 -10.35
C THR A 214 14.19 13.49 -10.77
N TRP A 215 14.33 14.44 -9.86
CA TRP A 215 14.13 15.86 -10.15
C TRP A 215 15.38 16.45 -10.81
N LYS A 216 15.18 17.36 -11.76
CA LYS A 216 16.24 17.99 -12.56
C LYS A 216 16.25 19.49 -12.36
#